data_AF-A0A955RHL8-F1
#
_entry.id   AF-A0A955RHL8-F1
#
_cell.length_a   1.000
_cell.length_b   1.000
_cell.length_c   1.000
_cell.angle_alpha   90.00
_cell.angle_beta   90.00
_cell.angle_gamma   90.00
#
_symmetry.space_group_name_H-M   'P 1'
#
loop_
_entity.id
_entity.type
_entity.pdbx_description
1 polymer ?
#
loop_
_entity_poly.entity_id
_entity_poly.type
_entity_poly.pdbx_seq_one_letter_code
_entity_poly.pdbx_strand_id
1 'polypeptide(L)'
;MNSIKVLTEGYARMNDDEIMYASSSTILITSNDVRVLVDPGTSPNLLEKLKEVNLGPDSIDFIFLTHFHIDHVLNIRFFPNTPILDSETIYTGDKESFYSDIIPGTEIQV
;
A
#
# COMPACT_ATOMS: atom_id res chain seq x y z
N MET A 1 -10.84 11.84 -11.13
CA MET A 1 -9.74 11.73 -12.14
C MET A 1 -8.85 10.59 -11.68
N ASN A 2 -8.42 9.71 -12.59
CA ASN A 2 -7.56 8.59 -12.24
C ASN A 2 -6.09 9.03 -12.27
N SER A 3 -5.31 8.63 -11.27
CA SER A 3 -3.87 8.93 -11.21
C SER A 3 -3.08 7.84 -10.51
N ILE A 4 -1.83 7.67 -10.90
CA ILE A 4 -0.87 6.76 -10.28
C ILE A 4 0.36 7.56 -9.90
N LYS A 5 0.86 7.38 -8.68
CA LYS A 5 2.08 8.01 -8.19
C LYS A 5 2.95 7.03 -7.42
N VAL A 6 4.21 6.93 -7.80
CA VAL A 6 5.22 6.24 -7.00
C VAL A 6 5.62 7.15 -5.85
N LEU A 7 5.38 6.72 -4.61
CA LEU A 7 5.78 7.44 -3.40
C LEU A 7 7.20 7.07 -2.96
N THR A 8 7.51 5.77 -3.05
CA THR A 8 8.83 5.20 -2.74
C THR A 8 9.20 4.22 -3.85
N GLU A 9 10.41 4.29 -4.37
CA GLU A 9 10.95 3.28 -5.29
C GLU A 9 11.47 2.08 -4.49
N GLY A 10 11.05 0.88 -4.89
CA GLY A 10 11.53 -0.37 -4.33
C GLY A 10 12.97 -0.67 -4.72
N TYR A 11 13.60 -1.53 -3.94
CA TYR A 11 14.97 -1.97 -4.18
C TYR A 11 15.19 -3.37 -3.62
N ALA A 12 16.16 -4.06 -4.19
CA ALA A 12 16.71 -5.29 -3.66
C ALA A 12 18.23 -5.25 -3.90
N ARG A 13 19.01 -5.13 -2.82
CA ARG A 13 20.47 -5.16 -2.89
C ARG A 13 21.07 -5.91 -1.72
N MET A 14 22.17 -6.58 -1.98
CA MET A 14 23.01 -7.23 -0.97
C MET A 14 24.25 -6.36 -0.74
N ASN A 15 24.67 -6.20 0.52
CA ASN A 15 25.95 -5.54 0.83
C ASN A 15 27.11 -6.56 0.79
N ASP A 16 28.33 -6.07 1.04
CA ASP A 16 29.55 -6.90 1.04
C ASP A 16 29.56 -7.97 2.16
N ASP A 17 28.75 -7.79 3.20
CA ASP A 17 28.58 -8.73 4.33
C ASP A 17 27.45 -9.75 4.10
N GLU A 18 26.97 -9.91 2.86
CA GLU A 18 25.85 -10.79 2.48
C GLU A 18 24.51 -10.46 3.18
N ILE A 19 24.34 -9.23 3.66
CA ILE A 19 23.08 -8.74 4.24
C ILE A 19 22.17 -8.22 3.12
N MET A 20 20.97 -8.79 3.05
CA MET A 20 19.95 -8.40 2.09
C MET A 20 19.14 -7.19 2.58
N TYR A 21 19.02 -6.17 1.73
CA TYR A 21 18.17 -5.00 1.94
C TYR A 21 17.11 -4.95 0.84
N ALA A 22 15.84 -5.13 1.22
CA ALA A 22 14.71 -5.08 0.31
C ALA A 22 13.58 -4.17 0.82
N SER A 23 12.89 -3.53 -0.11
CA SER A 23 11.61 -2.87 0.10
C SER A 23 10.84 -2.90 -1.22
N SER A 24 9.52 -3.07 -1.15
CA SER A 24 8.64 -2.83 -2.28
C SER A 24 8.67 -1.36 -2.71
N SER A 25 8.24 -1.11 -3.94
CA SER A 25 7.75 0.22 -4.31
C SER A 25 6.42 0.46 -3.61
N THR A 26 6.22 1.66 -3.08
CA THR A 26 4.90 2.07 -2.57
C THR A 26 4.23 2.97 -3.58
N ILE A 27 3.04 2.58 -4.02
CA ILE A 27 2.31 3.27 -5.09
C ILE A 27 0.99 3.80 -4.52
N LEU A 28 0.69 5.07 -4.77
CA LEU A 28 -0.61 5.66 -4.54
C LEU A 28 -1.41 5.66 -5.85
N ILE A 29 -2.52 4.94 -5.86
CA ILE A 29 -3.50 4.97 -6.94
C ILE A 29 -4.70 5.77 -6.46
N THR A 30 -5.20 6.70 -7.28
CA THR A 30 -6.47 7.39 -7.04
C THR A 30 -7.40 7.06 -8.19
N SER A 31 -8.59 6.57 -7.89
CA SER A 31 -9.64 6.28 -8.87
C SER A 31 -11.00 6.64 -8.26
N ASN A 32 -11.82 7.40 -8.98
CA ASN A 32 -13.13 7.88 -8.48
C ASN A 32 -13.06 8.52 -7.06
N ASP A 33 -12.00 9.30 -6.82
CA ASP A 33 -11.70 9.96 -5.54
C ASP A 33 -11.37 9.01 -4.37
N VAL A 34 -11.35 7.71 -4.60
CA VAL A 34 -10.85 6.68 -3.68
C VAL A 34 -9.33 6.55 -3.84
N ARG A 35 -8.61 6.54 -2.71
CA ARG A 35 -7.16 6.42 -2.62
C ARG A 35 -6.76 5.04 -2.12
N VAL A 36 -6.10 4.28 -3.00
CA VAL A 36 -5.56 2.95 -2.72
C VAL A 36 -4.04 3.06 -2.60
N LEU A 37 -3.50 2.67 -1.45
CA LEU A 37 -2.07 2.57 -1.23
C LEU A 37 -1.62 1.12 -1.46
N VAL A 38 -0.81 0.90 -2.49
CA VAL A 38 -0.29 -0.42 -2.84
C VAL A 38 1.08 -0.62 -2.17
N ASP A 39 1.23 -1.72 -1.44
CA ASP A 39 2.46 -2.18 -0.78
C ASP A 39 3.23 -1.07 0.00
N PRO A 40 2.84 -0.79 1.25
CA PRO A 40 3.47 0.26 2.08
C PRO A 40 4.98 0.09 2.37
N GLY A 41 5.55 -1.06 2.03
CA GLY A 41 6.98 -1.29 2.04
C GLY A 41 7.60 -1.26 3.44
N THR A 42 8.92 -1.02 3.50
CA THR A 42 9.67 -0.89 4.76
C THR A 42 10.22 0.51 5.03
N SER A 43 10.13 1.40 4.04
CA SER A 43 10.72 2.74 4.11
C SER A 43 10.16 3.54 5.30
N PRO A 44 11.01 4.06 6.20
CA PRO A 44 10.55 4.86 7.33
C PRO A 44 9.97 6.21 6.89
N ASN A 45 10.29 6.66 5.67
CA ASN A 45 9.92 7.98 5.16
C ASN A 45 8.53 7.98 4.48
N LEU A 46 7.78 6.88 4.52
CA LEU A 46 6.48 6.79 3.85
C LEU A 46 5.52 7.93 4.26
N LEU A 47 5.47 8.27 5.55
CA LEU A 47 4.62 9.36 6.04
C LEU A 47 5.04 10.73 5.50
N GLU A 48 6.34 10.95 5.33
CA GLU A 48 6.87 12.17 4.70
C GLU A 48 6.50 12.21 3.22
N LYS A 49 6.59 11.08 2.51
CA LYS A 49 6.19 10.95 1.10
C LYS A 49 4.70 11.20 0.88
N LEU A 50 3.84 10.78 1.80
CA LEU A 50 2.43 11.16 1.79
C LEU A 50 2.24 12.66 2.02
N LYS A 51 2.98 13.24 2.97
CA LYS A 51 2.90 14.68 3.26
C LYS A 51 3.36 15.55 2.09
N GLU A 52 4.38 15.14 1.34
CA GLU A 52 4.83 15.80 0.09
C GLU A 52 3.71 15.91 -0.95
N VAL A 53 2.68 15.07 -0.85
CA VAL A 53 1.49 15.08 -1.72
C VAL A 53 0.24 15.60 -1.02
N ASN A 54 0.41 16.28 0.11
CA ASN A 54 -0.65 16.83 0.96
C ASN A 54 -1.63 15.78 1.49
N LEU A 55 -1.13 14.56 1.76
CA LEU A 55 -1.90 13.47 2.32
C LEU A 55 -1.33 13.05 3.68
N GLY A 56 -2.17 12.41 4.49
CA GLY A 56 -1.80 11.74 5.74
C GLY A 56 -2.39 10.32 5.79
N PRO A 57 -2.07 9.53 6.82
CA PRO A 57 -2.58 8.16 6.95
C PRO A 57 -4.10 8.05 6.83
N ASP A 58 -4.83 8.95 7.49
CA ASP A 58 -6.30 8.96 7.51
C ASP A 58 -6.95 9.35 6.17
N SER A 59 -6.16 9.73 5.17
CA SER A 59 -6.67 10.04 3.82
C SER A 59 -6.64 8.85 2.86
N ILE A 60 -6.09 7.71 3.28
CA ILE A 60 -6.02 6.47 2.51
C ILE A 60 -7.26 5.64 2.81
N ASP A 61 -8.02 5.32 1.77
CA ASP A 61 -9.28 4.57 1.89
C ASP A 61 -9.03 3.06 1.96
N PHE A 62 -8.02 2.57 1.24
CA PHE A 62 -7.63 1.16 1.24
C PHE A 62 -6.13 0.98 1.14
N ILE A 63 -5.61 -0.09 1.76
CA ILE A 63 -4.27 -0.62 1.48
C ILE A 63 -4.44 -1.88 0.66
N PHE A 64 -3.83 -1.95 -0.52
CA PHE A 64 -3.77 -3.19 -1.30
C PHE A 64 -2.40 -3.84 -1.12
N LEU A 65 -2.39 -5.10 -0.69
CA LEU A 65 -1.19 -5.91 -0.56
C LEU A 65 -1.13 -6.88 -1.73
N THR A 66 -0.08 -6.77 -2.55
CA THR A 66 0.12 -7.72 -3.66
C THR A 66 0.41 -9.13 -3.15
N HIS A 67 1.10 -9.22 -2.01
CA HIS A 67 1.39 -10.43 -1.24
C HIS A 67 1.94 -10.06 0.14
N PHE A 68 2.29 -11.06 0.96
CA PHE A 68 2.54 -10.88 2.40
C PHE A 68 4.00 -11.02 2.84
N HIS A 69 4.97 -10.73 1.96
CA HIS A 69 6.36 -10.62 2.42
C HIS A 69 6.57 -9.36 3.27
N ILE A 70 7.46 -9.44 4.26
CA ILE A 70 7.69 -8.36 5.23
C ILE A 70 8.06 -7.06 4.53
N ASP A 71 8.80 -7.14 3.43
CA ASP A 71 9.25 -5.99 2.67
C ASP A 71 8.15 -5.26 1.90
N HIS A 72 6.94 -5.81 1.86
CA HIS A 72 5.71 -5.21 1.34
C HIS A 72 4.79 -4.69 2.44
N VAL A 73 4.70 -5.40 3.58
CA VAL A 73 3.66 -5.17 4.59
C VAL A 73 4.11 -4.39 5.83
N LEU A 74 5.42 -4.22 6.06
CA LEU A 74 5.95 -3.74 7.35
C LEU A 74 5.31 -2.41 7.83
N ASN A 75 5.00 -1.52 6.90
CA ASN A 75 4.44 -0.21 7.20
C ASN A 75 2.90 -0.15 7.29
N ILE A 76 2.17 -1.27 7.19
CA ILE A 76 0.71 -1.27 7.50
C ILE A 76 0.42 -0.72 8.90
N ARG A 77 1.39 -0.83 9.82
CA ARG A 77 1.35 -0.27 11.19
C ARG A 77 1.06 1.23 11.25
N PHE A 78 1.29 1.98 10.17
CA PHE A 78 0.99 3.41 10.10
C PHE A 78 -0.48 3.73 9.82
N PHE A 79 -1.28 2.70 9.48
CA PHE A 79 -2.67 2.83 9.03
C PHE A 79 -3.60 1.90 9.83
N PRO A 80 -3.65 2.03 11.17
CA PRO A 80 -4.32 1.05 12.04
C PRO A 80 -5.84 0.93 11.81
N ASN A 81 -6.46 1.91 11.15
CA ASN A 81 -7.90 1.96 10.90
C ASN A 81 -8.26 1.76 9.41
N THR A 82 -7.28 1.60 8.53
CA THR A 82 -7.51 1.49 7.08
C THR A 82 -7.77 0.04 6.70
N PRO A 83 -8.87 -0.27 5.97
CA PRO A 83 -9.11 -1.61 5.45
C PRO A 83 -7.97 -2.08 4.53
N ILE A 84 -7.59 -3.35 4.69
CA ILE A 84 -6.55 -4.00 3.90
C ILE A 84 -7.21 -4.92 2.88
N LEU A 85 -6.71 -4.91 1.66
CA LEU A 85 -7.19 -5.69 0.52
C LEU A 85 -6.08 -6.63 0.04
N ASP A 86 -6.45 -7.86 -0.31
CA ASP A 86 -5.70 -8.69 -1.28
C ASP A 86 -6.53 -8.87 -2.55
N SER A 87 -6.25 -9.84 -3.42
CA SER A 87 -6.99 -10.02 -4.69
C SER A 87 -8.47 -10.38 -4.53
N GLU A 88 -8.91 -10.90 -3.38
CA GLU A 88 -10.27 -11.44 -3.21
C GLU A 88 -10.95 -10.97 -1.91
N THR A 89 -10.19 -10.38 -0.99
CA THR A 89 -10.62 -10.20 0.39
C THR A 89 -10.34 -8.80 0.92
N ILE A 90 -11.29 -8.29 1.70
CA ILE A 90 -11.19 -7.05 2.47
C ILE A 90 -11.16 -7.40 3.95
N TYR A 91 -10.12 -6.94 4.63
CA TYR A 91 -9.90 -7.07 6.06
C TYR A 91 -10.15 -5.73 6.76
N THR A 92 -11.02 -5.73 7.77
CA THR A 92 -11.26 -4.58 8.66
C THR A 92 -11.24 -5.04 10.12
N GLY A 93 -10.08 -4.87 10.78
CA GLY A 93 -9.84 -5.46 12.09
C GLY A 93 -9.83 -6.98 12.00
N ASP A 94 -10.75 -7.64 12.71
CA ASP A 94 -10.96 -9.09 12.69
C ASP A 94 -12.07 -9.54 11.72
N LYS A 95 -12.62 -8.61 10.94
CA LYS A 95 -13.68 -8.90 9.96
C LYS A 95 -13.10 -9.10 8.58
N GLU A 96 -13.57 -10.15 7.93
CA GLU A 96 -13.24 -10.53 6.57
C GLU A 96 -14.48 -10.46 5.70
N SER A 97 -14.36 -9.88 4.50
CA SER A 97 -15.42 -9.87 3.49
C SER A 97 -14.82 -10.05 2.10
N PHE A 98 -15.57 -10.67 1.19
CA PHE A 98 -15.08 -11.00 -0.14
C PHE A 98 -15.46 -9.92 -1.15
N TYR A 99 -14.58 -9.72 -2.13
CA TYR A 99 -14.83 -8.95 -3.32
C TYR A 99 -14.15 -9.65 -4.51
N SER A 100 -14.57 -9.35 -5.73
CA SER A 100 -13.94 -9.91 -6.92
C SER A 100 -13.77 -8.83 -7.96
N ASP A 101 -12.73 -8.99 -8.77
CA ASP A 101 -12.41 -8.25 -9.98
C ASP A 101 -12.07 -6.78 -9.78
N ILE A 102 -12.82 -5.99 -9.01
CA ILE A 102 -12.67 -4.54 -8.92
C ILE A 102 -12.67 -4.08 -7.46
N ILE A 103 -11.64 -3.30 -7.08
CA ILE A 103 -11.56 -2.70 -5.75
C ILE A 103 -12.79 -1.78 -5.52
N PRO A 104 -13.52 -1.90 -4.39
CA PRO A 104 -14.76 -1.17 -4.17
C PRO A 104 -14.64 0.34 -4.37
N GLY A 105 -15.56 0.90 -5.15
CA GLY A 105 -15.61 2.34 -5.43
C GLY A 105 -14.58 2.82 -6.46
N THR A 106 -13.81 1.92 -7.07
CA THR A 106 -12.77 2.25 -8.05
C THR A 106 -13.04 1.65 -9.42
N GLU A 107 -12.15 1.91 -10.37
CA GLU A 107 -12.03 1.21 -11.66
C GLU A 107 -10.78 0.28 -11.69
N ILE A 108 -10.18 -0.01 -10.53
CA ILE A 108 -8.94 -0.79 -10.42
C ILE A 108 -9.29 -2.27 -10.45
N GLN A 109 -8.84 -2.97 -11.50
CA GLN A 109 -9.00 -4.41 -11.61
C GLN A 109 -7.88 -5.16 -10.85
N VAL A 110 -8.25 -6.20 -10.10
CA VAL A 110 -7.33 -7.07 -9.32
C VAL A 110 -7.36 -8.52 -9.77
#